data_AF-A0A0X8X9B8-F1
#
_entry.id   AF-A0A0X8X9B8-F1
#
_cell.length_a   1.000
_cell.length_b   1.000
_cell.length_c   1.000
_cell.angle_alpha   90.00
_cell.angle_beta   90.00
_cell.angle_gamma   90.00
#
_symmetry.space_group_name_H-M   'P 1'
#
loop_
_entity.id
_entity.type
_entity.pdbx_description
1 polymer ?
#
loop_
_entity_poly.entity_id
_entity_poly.type
_entity_poly.pdbx_seq_one_letter_code
_entity_poly.pdbx_strand_id
1 'polypeptide(L)'
;MRQWAADWTANRLEETIDSGITMNLAKRLDKLRAQTGNIESHRDADNSSATTIAANTPSPSAQEKQACLRSRLERSRVRSDKRFNPTQRQTPDSQALAELVGGQLLEHGLIEVEVKVGLHSSYGRQPLAALGSGLDNLPEGAQLHPSEAVFLDVETTGLAGGTGTIAFLIGAGQINADSLTIKQWLLSGFGAEPSQLEQLTRSLTNAQGVVTYNGKSFDIPLLKSRARLNGIALEVDDLVNLDLLHPTRRKFRHSWPNCRLVTAEKRLLGHYRLDDLPGAEAPAAWLDYLQRGDGRRLKDVLEHNAADITALAALWAALNDLHAS
;
A
#
# COMPACT_ATOMS: atom_id res chain seq x y z
N MET A 1 2.53 4.28 -27.75
CA MET A 1 3.77 4.76 -27.08
C MET A 1 3.68 6.27 -26.89
N ARG A 2 3.20 6.74 -25.73
CA ARG A 2 3.20 8.18 -25.39
C ARG A 2 3.54 8.35 -23.91
N GLN A 3 4.78 8.78 -23.67
CA GLN A 3 5.24 9.84 -22.76
C GLN A 3 4.38 10.21 -21.53
N TRP A 4 4.11 9.28 -20.61
CA TRP A 4 3.60 9.60 -19.25
C TRP A 4 4.59 9.25 -18.12
N ALA A 5 5.69 8.55 -18.42
CA ALA A 5 6.68 8.11 -17.43
C ALA A 5 7.72 9.18 -17.05
N ALA A 6 7.80 10.31 -17.77
CA ALA A 6 8.81 11.35 -17.54
C ALA A 6 8.38 12.45 -16.57
N ASP A 7 7.07 12.60 -16.29
CA ASP A 7 6.55 13.72 -15.50
C ASP A 7 6.44 13.41 -13.99
N TRP A 8 6.75 12.19 -13.56
CA TRP A 8 6.60 11.75 -12.17
C TRP A 8 7.61 12.38 -11.19
N THR A 9 8.75 12.92 -11.65
CA THR A 9 9.79 13.48 -10.77
C THR A 9 10.07 14.98 -10.92
N ALA A 10 9.56 15.67 -11.94
CA ALA A 10 10.03 17.02 -12.27
C ALA A 10 9.05 18.18 -12.01
N ASN A 11 7.73 17.97 -11.94
CA ASN A 11 6.77 19.08 -12.05
C ASN A 11 5.88 19.32 -10.81
N ARG A 12 6.50 19.53 -9.63
CA ARG A 12 5.77 20.07 -8.47
C ARG A 12 6.54 21.08 -7.61
N LEU A 13 7.64 21.66 -8.12
CA LEU A 13 8.45 22.65 -7.38
C LEU A 13 8.51 24.07 -8.00
N GLU A 14 7.86 24.36 -9.13
CA GLU A 14 7.96 25.71 -9.75
C GLU A 14 6.68 26.56 -9.78
N GLU A 15 5.56 26.10 -9.24
CA GLU A 15 4.39 26.98 -9.05
C GLU A 15 4.01 27.04 -7.57
N THR A 16 4.58 28.01 -6.85
CA THR A 16 3.88 28.96 -5.95
C THR A 16 4.95 29.81 -5.25
N ILE A 17 5.55 30.78 -5.96
CA ILE A 17 6.08 31.98 -5.33
C ILE A 17 5.05 33.08 -5.59
N ASP A 18 4.06 33.20 -4.70
CA ASP A 18 3.44 34.50 -4.44
C ASP A 18 2.95 34.63 -2.99
N SER A 19 3.06 35.86 -2.54
CA SER A 19 3.12 36.47 -1.23
C SER A 19 1.89 36.31 -0.31
N GLY A 20 1.75 35.14 0.33
CA GLY A 20 0.75 34.94 1.40
C GLY A 20 1.17 34.11 2.63
N ILE A 21 2.28 33.37 2.55
CA ILE A 21 2.64 32.33 3.55
C ILE A 21 3.59 32.85 4.65
N THR A 22 4.32 33.94 4.41
CA THR A 22 5.31 34.49 5.36
C THR A 22 4.69 35.04 6.66
N MET A 23 3.41 35.44 6.65
CA MET A 23 2.78 36.09 7.79
C MET A 23 2.26 35.11 8.87
N ASN A 24 2.15 33.82 8.56
CA ASN A 24 1.61 32.80 9.47
C ASN A 24 2.71 31.98 10.18
N LEU A 25 3.93 31.94 9.62
CA LEU A 25 5.06 31.24 10.23
C LEU A 25 5.65 32.01 11.43
N ALA A 26 5.76 33.33 11.32
CA ALA A 26 6.27 34.20 12.39
C ALA A 26 5.38 34.14 13.64
N LYS A 27 4.04 34.21 13.47
CA LYS A 27 3.08 34.09 14.57
C LYS A 27 3.07 32.70 15.24
N ARG A 28 3.44 31.64 14.50
CA ARG A 28 3.57 30.27 15.05
C ARG A 28 4.87 30.06 15.82
N LEU A 29 5.97 30.70 15.41
CA LEU A 29 7.25 30.64 16.12
C LEU A 29 7.22 31.37 17.47
N ASP A 30 6.52 32.50 17.57
CA ASP A 30 6.34 33.20 18.85
C ASP A 30 5.49 32.41 19.85
N LYS A 31 4.52 31.63 19.35
CA LYS A 31 3.68 30.76 20.18
C LYS A 31 4.44 29.55 20.75
N LEU A 32 5.47 29.07 20.03
CA LEU A 32 6.34 27.98 20.47
C LEU A 32 7.41 28.44 21.47
N ARG A 33 7.85 29.70 21.38
CA ARG A 33 8.76 30.32 22.37
C ARG A 33 8.09 30.58 23.72
N ALA A 34 6.77 30.82 23.73
CA ALA A 34 6.00 30.98 24.96
C ALA A 34 5.73 29.65 25.71
N GLN A 35 5.93 28.49 25.07
CA GLN A 35 5.63 27.17 25.65
C GLN A 35 6.84 26.43 26.22
N THR A 36 8.05 26.95 26.05
CA THR A 36 9.31 26.32 26.50
C THR A 36 9.87 26.88 27.80
N GLY A 37 9.17 27.81 28.45
CA GLY A 37 9.52 28.32 29.78
C GLY A 37 8.80 27.59 30.91
N ASN A 38 9.21 26.35 31.23
CA ASN A 38 9.09 25.80 32.58
C ASN A 38 9.84 24.46 32.69
N ILE A 39 11.08 24.52 33.18
CA ILE A 39 11.82 23.38 33.72
C ILE A 39 12.26 23.77 35.13
N GLU A 40 11.86 22.93 36.10
CA GLU A 40 12.38 22.68 37.47
C GLU A 40 11.15 22.21 38.29
N SER A 41 11.14 21.21 39.17
CA SER A 41 12.14 20.42 39.89
C SER A 41 11.41 19.25 40.58
N HIS A 42 12.02 18.06 40.73
CA HIS A 42 12.10 17.32 42.01
C HIS A 42 12.78 15.95 41.84
N ARG A 43 13.63 15.64 42.84
CA ARG A 43 14.45 14.43 43.03
C ARG A 43 13.73 13.36 43.87
N ASP A 44 14.44 12.22 43.98
CA ASP A 44 14.39 11.14 44.97
C ASP A 44 13.50 9.94 44.61
N ALA A 45 13.80 8.67 44.90
CA ALA A 45 15.01 7.91 45.22
C ALA A 45 14.60 6.41 45.20
N ASP A 46 15.58 5.51 45.10
CA ASP A 46 15.62 4.15 45.69
C ASP A 46 14.83 2.94 45.12
N ASN A 47 15.65 2.01 44.59
CA ASN A 47 15.97 0.68 45.13
C ASN A 47 15.44 -0.61 44.45
N SER A 48 16.43 -1.48 44.23
CA SER A 48 16.49 -2.96 44.13
C SER A 48 15.40 -3.79 43.44
N SER A 49 15.85 -4.68 42.54
CA SER A 49 15.84 -6.15 42.70
C SER A 49 15.72 -6.86 41.36
N ALA A 50 16.65 -7.77 41.08
CA ALA A 50 16.66 -8.63 39.91
C ALA A 50 15.72 -9.83 40.08
N THR A 51 14.90 -10.14 39.07
CA THR A 51 14.43 -11.51 38.80
C THR A 51 14.09 -11.70 37.32
N THR A 52 14.70 -12.73 36.72
CA THR A 52 14.43 -13.32 35.42
C THR A 52 12.98 -13.79 35.28
N ILE A 53 12.24 -13.33 34.25
CA ILE A 53 10.99 -13.97 33.80
C ILE A 53 10.95 -13.95 32.26
N ALA A 54 10.76 -15.14 31.69
CA ALA A 54 10.60 -15.38 30.25
C ALA A 54 9.42 -14.57 29.66
N ALA A 55 9.68 -13.80 28.61
CA ALA A 55 8.66 -12.98 27.94
C ALA A 55 7.90 -13.79 26.88
N ASN A 56 6.78 -14.40 27.28
CA ASN A 56 5.67 -14.66 26.38
C ASN A 56 5.12 -13.33 25.88
N THR A 57 5.07 -13.13 24.55
CA THR A 57 4.49 -11.92 23.95
C THR A 57 2.97 -12.09 23.85
N PRO A 58 2.13 -11.21 24.41
CA PRO A 58 0.68 -11.34 24.28
C PRO A 58 0.19 -10.82 22.92
N SER A 59 -0.77 -11.54 22.35
CA SER A 59 -1.61 -11.09 21.24
C SER A 59 -2.39 -9.82 21.64
N PRO A 60 -2.68 -8.89 20.70
CA PRO A 60 -3.35 -7.63 21.02
C PRO A 60 -4.73 -7.87 21.65
N SER A 61 -5.00 -7.13 22.73
CA SER A 61 -6.15 -7.37 23.59
C SER A 61 -7.45 -6.91 22.94
N ALA A 62 -8.58 -7.50 23.36
CA ALA A 62 -9.91 -7.13 22.88
C ALA A 62 -10.21 -5.62 23.07
N GLN A 63 -9.59 -4.97 24.06
CA GLN A 63 -9.74 -3.54 24.34
C GLN A 63 -9.12 -2.65 23.25
N GLU A 64 -7.99 -3.06 22.64
CA GLU A 64 -7.34 -2.32 21.55
C GLU A 64 -8.15 -2.42 20.23
N LYS A 65 -8.75 -3.59 19.98
CA LYS A 65 -9.70 -3.79 18.88
C LYS A 65 -10.97 -2.95 19.07
N GLN A 66 -11.44 -2.82 20.30
CA GLN A 66 -12.64 -2.03 20.65
C GLN A 66 -12.38 -0.51 20.60
N ALA A 67 -11.16 -0.06 20.91
CA ALA A 67 -10.76 1.35 20.82
C ALA A 67 -10.69 1.84 19.35
N CYS A 68 -10.19 0.99 18.45
CA CYS A 68 -10.23 1.24 16.99
C CYS A 68 -11.67 1.31 16.45
N LEU A 69 -12.56 0.46 16.97
CA LEU A 69 -13.96 0.40 16.57
C LEU A 69 -14.78 1.61 17.06
N ARG A 70 -14.56 2.05 18.32
CA ARG A 70 -15.26 3.22 18.90
C ARG A 70 -14.88 4.54 18.23
N SER A 71 -13.59 4.76 17.99
CA SER A 71 -13.10 5.95 17.29
C SER A 71 -13.50 6.00 15.81
N ARG A 72 -14.00 4.89 15.23
CA ARG A 72 -14.63 4.83 13.90
C ARG A 72 -16.12 5.19 13.93
N LEU A 73 -16.86 4.75 14.96
CA LEU A 73 -18.29 5.05 15.10
C LEU A 73 -18.57 6.53 15.37
N GLU A 74 -17.70 7.21 16.12
CA GLU A 74 -17.84 8.65 16.40
C GLU A 74 -17.62 9.54 15.17
N ARG A 75 -16.81 9.09 14.20
CA ARG A 75 -16.53 9.84 12.95
C ARG A 75 -17.60 9.69 11.88
N SER A 76 -18.41 8.62 11.93
CA SER A 76 -19.56 8.41 11.05
C SER A 76 -20.69 9.42 11.28
N ARG A 77 -20.75 10.05 12.48
CA ARG A 77 -21.80 11.01 12.84
C ARG A 77 -21.58 12.44 12.34
N VAL A 78 -20.39 12.80 11.84
CA VAL A 78 -20.02 14.22 11.59
C VAL A 78 -20.00 14.62 10.10
N ARG A 79 -20.35 13.74 9.17
CA ARG A 79 -20.43 14.11 7.74
C ARG A 79 -21.78 13.78 7.11
N SER A 80 -22.80 14.48 7.59
CA SER A 80 -24.09 14.62 6.91
C SER A 80 -24.32 16.10 6.58
N ASP A 81 -23.59 16.66 5.61
CA ASP A 81 -23.99 17.94 5.02
C ASP A 81 -23.33 18.15 3.65
N LYS A 82 -23.99 17.62 2.62
CA LYS A 82 -24.15 18.23 1.29
C LYS A 82 -25.24 17.42 0.58
N ARG A 83 -26.40 18.06 0.36
CA ARG A 83 -27.57 17.48 -0.31
C ARG A 83 -27.18 16.97 -1.71
N PHE A 84 -27.19 15.65 -1.88
CA PHE A 84 -26.91 14.96 -3.14
C PHE A 84 -28.24 14.59 -3.82
N ASN A 85 -28.32 14.81 -5.14
CA ASN A 85 -29.55 14.62 -5.91
C ASN A 85 -29.76 13.13 -6.26
N PRO A 86 -30.83 12.45 -5.80
CA PRO A 86 -30.97 10.99 -5.90
C PRO A 86 -31.29 10.40 -7.29
N THR A 87 -31.37 11.22 -8.34
CA THR A 87 -32.16 10.90 -9.55
C THR A 87 -31.39 10.36 -10.76
N GLN A 88 -30.07 10.18 -10.71
CA GLN A 88 -29.34 9.51 -11.79
C GLN A 88 -28.52 8.32 -11.26
N ARG A 89 -29.17 7.15 -11.15
CA ARG A 89 -28.43 5.88 -11.16
C ARG A 89 -27.99 5.64 -12.60
N GLN A 90 -26.71 5.87 -12.89
CA GLN A 90 -26.12 5.39 -14.13
C GLN A 90 -25.74 3.92 -13.92
N THR A 91 -26.01 3.08 -14.92
CA THR A 91 -25.51 1.71 -14.95
C THR A 91 -23.98 1.75 -15.08
N PRO A 92 -23.23 0.93 -14.34
CA PRO A 92 -21.78 0.85 -14.51
C PRO A 92 -21.44 0.53 -15.97
N ASP A 93 -20.54 1.31 -16.56
CA ASP A 93 -20.03 1.13 -17.90
C ASP A 93 -18.54 0.78 -17.80
N SER A 94 -18.24 -0.50 -18.02
CA SER A 94 -16.88 -1.04 -17.92
C SER A 94 -15.94 -0.43 -18.97
N GLN A 95 -16.46 -0.09 -20.15
CA GLN A 95 -15.66 0.51 -21.22
C GLN A 95 -15.31 1.95 -20.88
N ALA A 96 -16.29 2.74 -20.41
CA ALA A 96 -16.05 4.10 -19.96
C ALA A 96 -15.11 4.14 -18.74
N LEU A 97 -15.22 3.17 -17.82
CA LEU A 97 -14.27 3.04 -16.70
C LEU A 97 -12.86 2.72 -17.20
N ALA A 98 -12.71 1.79 -18.15
CA ALA A 98 -11.40 1.45 -18.72
C ALA A 98 -10.73 2.68 -19.34
N GLU A 99 -11.47 3.46 -20.13
CA GLU A 99 -10.97 4.72 -20.72
C GLU A 99 -10.59 5.75 -19.64
N LEU A 100 -11.43 5.90 -18.60
CA LEU A 100 -11.19 6.84 -17.50
C LEU A 100 -9.88 6.55 -16.75
N VAL A 101 -9.58 5.27 -16.52
CA VAL A 101 -8.37 4.86 -15.80
C VAL A 101 -7.17 4.61 -16.71
N GLY A 102 -7.32 4.82 -18.03
CA GLY A 102 -6.27 4.57 -19.01
C GLY A 102 -5.93 3.09 -19.19
N GLY A 103 -6.87 2.20 -18.90
CA GLY A 103 -6.75 0.75 -19.02
C GLY A 103 -7.36 0.18 -20.29
N GLN A 104 -7.21 -1.14 -20.43
CA GLN A 104 -7.86 -1.94 -21.45
C GLN A 104 -8.93 -2.83 -20.84
N LEU A 105 -10.09 -2.91 -21.50
CA LEU A 105 -11.15 -3.85 -21.12
C LEU A 105 -10.83 -5.23 -21.68
N LEU A 106 -10.68 -6.20 -20.78
CA LEU A 106 -10.54 -7.62 -21.07
C LEU A 106 -11.91 -8.33 -20.93
N GLU A 107 -11.91 -9.65 -21.11
CA GLU A 107 -13.12 -10.45 -21.03
C GLU A 107 -13.84 -10.32 -19.68
N HIS A 108 -15.16 -10.55 -19.70
CA HIS A 108 -16.02 -10.58 -18.51
C HIS A 108 -16.03 -9.30 -17.66
N GLY A 109 -15.55 -8.17 -18.21
CA GLY A 109 -15.52 -6.89 -17.51
C GLY A 109 -14.29 -6.69 -16.64
N LEU A 110 -13.20 -7.42 -16.89
CA LEU A 110 -11.94 -7.14 -16.22
C LEU A 110 -11.24 -5.95 -16.88
N ILE A 111 -10.75 -4.99 -16.10
CA ILE A 111 -9.97 -3.86 -16.63
C ILE A 111 -8.51 -4.07 -16.24
N GLU A 112 -7.62 -4.08 -17.23
CA GLU A 112 -6.17 -4.14 -17.00
C GLU A 112 -5.54 -2.75 -17.21
N VAL A 113 -4.75 -2.30 -16.24
CA VAL A 113 -3.93 -1.09 -16.33
C VAL A 113 -2.46 -1.50 -16.21
N GLU A 114 -1.61 -0.95 -17.08
CA GLU A 114 -0.16 -1.17 -17.04
C GLU A 114 0.57 0.13 -16.72
N VAL A 115 1.41 0.09 -15.69
CA VAL A 115 2.27 1.20 -15.27
C VAL A 115 3.73 0.75 -15.35
N LYS A 116 4.62 1.61 -15.84
CA LYS A 116 6.07 1.34 -15.87
C LYS A 116 6.82 2.37 -15.06
N VAL A 117 7.61 1.88 -14.11
CA VAL A 117 8.51 2.70 -13.29
C VAL A 117 9.94 2.37 -13.70
N GLY A 118 10.67 3.35 -14.23
CA GLY A 118 12.05 3.14 -14.67
C GLY A 118 12.97 2.87 -13.48
N LEU A 119 13.86 1.87 -13.57
CA LEU A 119 14.83 1.56 -12.51
C LEU A 119 15.88 2.65 -12.32
N HIS A 120 16.07 3.55 -13.29
CA HIS A 120 16.89 4.75 -13.14
C HIS A 120 16.28 5.79 -12.19
N SER A 121 15.01 5.65 -11.83
CA SER A 121 14.32 6.55 -10.91
C SER A 121 14.58 6.20 -9.45
N SER A 122 14.01 6.97 -8.53
CA SER A 122 14.07 6.73 -7.08
C SER A 122 12.68 6.81 -6.49
N TYR A 123 12.42 6.01 -5.46
CA TYR A 123 11.21 6.13 -4.64
C TYR A 123 11.57 6.74 -3.28
N GLY A 124 11.18 8.00 -3.08
CA GLY A 124 11.74 8.80 -2.00
C GLY A 124 13.25 8.96 -2.20
N ARG A 125 14.04 8.55 -1.20
CA ARG A 125 15.51 8.58 -1.25
C ARG A 125 16.15 7.29 -1.73
N GLN A 126 15.38 6.23 -1.97
CA GLN A 126 15.94 4.94 -2.39
C GLN A 126 16.01 4.86 -3.92
N PRO A 127 17.21 4.71 -4.51
CA PRO A 127 17.36 4.43 -5.93
C PRO A 127 16.80 3.04 -6.27
N LEU A 128 16.00 2.95 -7.34
CA LEU A 128 15.47 1.66 -7.81
C LEU A 128 16.50 0.87 -8.61
N ALA A 129 17.62 1.49 -9.00
CA ALA A 129 18.68 0.84 -9.77
C ALA A 129 19.33 -0.33 -9.01
N ALA A 130 19.28 -0.32 -7.67
CA ALA A 130 19.75 -1.41 -6.81
C ALA A 130 19.00 -2.73 -7.07
N LEU A 131 17.78 -2.66 -7.61
CA LEU A 131 16.99 -3.85 -7.97
C LEU A 131 17.50 -4.57 -9.23
N GLY A 132 18.38 -3.93 -10.01
CA GLY A 132 19.05 -4.55 -11.15
C GLY A 132 20.17 -5.52 -10.73
N SER A 133 20.49 -5.59 -9.44
CA SER A 133 21.46 -6.50 -8.84
C SER A 133 20.81 -7.42 -7.79
N GLY A 134 21.51 -8.49 -7.42
CA GLY A 134 21.09 -9.36 -6.31
C GLY A 134 20.99 -8.59 -4.98
N LEU A 135 19.97 -8.92 -4.18
CA LEU A 135 19.69 -8.33 -2.86
C LEU A 135 19.91 -9.38 -1.75
N ASP A 136 21.15 -9.83 -1.63
CA ASP A 136 21.49 -11.05 -0.88
C ASP A 136 21.68 -10.82 0.64
N ASN A 137 21.71 -9.55 1.08
CA ASN A 137 22.01 -9.22 2.48
C ASN A 137 20.80 -9.40 3.41
N LEU A 138 19.59 -9.42 2.86
CA LEU A 138 18.38 -9.66 3.65
C LEU A 138 18.12 -11.18 3.74
N PRO A 139 18.28 -11.83 4.90
CA PRO A 139 18.24 -13.29 5.01
C PRO A 139 16.93 -13.92 4.50
N GLU A 140 15.80 -13.27 4.76
CA GLU A 140 14.47 -13.73 4.31
C GLU A 140 14.29 -13.72 2.78
N GLY A 141 15.13 -12.97 2.05
CA GLY A 141 15.09 -12.84 0.59
C GLY A 141 16.38 -13.25 -0.12
N ALA A 142 17.37 -13.78 0.61
CA ALA A 142 18.74 -13.96 0.10
C ALA A 142 18.89 -14.94 -1.09
N GLN A 143 17.86 -15.75 -1.37
CA GLN A 143 17.85 -16.69 -2.49
C GLN A 143 16.94 -16.24 -3.64
N LEU A 144 16.34 -15.04 -3.53
CA LEU A 144 15.39 -14.52 -4.50
C LEU A 144 16.00 -13.33 -5.22
N HIS A 145 16.27 -13.47 -6.52
CA HIS A 145 16.69 -12.32 -7.31
C HIS A 145 15.50 -11.39 -7.56
N PRO A 146 15.64 -10.05 -7.50
CA PRO A 146 14.51 -9.15 -7.71
C PRO A 146 13.78 -9.29 -9.06
N SER A 147 14.50 -9.71 -10.11
CA SER A 147 13.90 -9.98 -11.43
C SER A 147 13.09 -11.28 -11.51
N GLU A 148 13.21 -12.16 -10.52
CA GLU A 148 12.47 -13.43 -10.43
C GLU A 148 11.28 -13.31 -9.46
N ALA A 149 11.10 -12.14 -8.86
CA ALA A 149 10.07 -11.85 -7.89
C ALA A 149 8.85 -11.18 -8.52
N VAL A 150 7.67 -11.45 -7.95
CA VAL A 150 6.44 -10.68 -8.20
C VAL A 150 6.13 -9.85 -6.96
N PHE A 151 6.11 -8.52 -7.10
CA PHE A 151 5.69 -7.59 -6.06
C PHE A 151 4.17 -7.49 -6.08
N LEU A 152 3.50 -7.86 -5.00
CA LEU A 152 2.06 -8.03 -4.98
C LEU A 152 1.41 -7.16 -3.89
N ASP A 153 0.37 -6.44 -4.28
CA ASP A 153 -0.53 -5.70 -3.39
C ASP A 153 -1.98 -5.83 -3.89
N VAL A 154 -2.94 -5.84 -2.96
CA VAL A 154 -4.36 -6.04 -3.29
C VAL A 154 -5.26 -5.07 -2.53
N GLU A 155 -6.32 -4.62 -3.20
CA GLU A 155 -7.40 -3.88 -2.56
C GLU A 155 -8.64 -4.77 -2.43
N THR A 156 -9.22 -4.78 -1.23
CA THR A 156 -10.29 -5.73 -0.88
C THR A 156 -11.57 -5.03 -0.46
N THR A 157 -12.71 -5.70 -0.59
CA THR A 157 -14.02 -5.14 -0.19
C THR A 157 -14.21 -4.98 1.34
N GLY A 158 -13.26 -5.43 2.17
CA GLY A 158 -13.21 -5.19 3.61
C GLY A 158 -12.53 -6.27 4.45
N LEU A 159 -12.16 -5.94 5.69
CA LEU A 159 -11.42 -6.82 6.64
C LEU A 159 -12.28 -7.88 7.37
N ALA A 160 -13.54 -8.07 6.99
CA ALA A 160 -14.41 -9.02 7.69
C ALA A 160 -14.00 -10.48 7.48
N GLY A 161 -13.07 -10.76 6.55
CA GLY A 161 -12.40 -12.06 6.41
C GLY A 161 -13.33 -13.24 6.08
N GLY A 162 -14.61 -12.98 5.86
CA GLY A 162 -15.60 -13.97 5.47
C GLY A 162 -15.53 -14.28 3.98
N THR A 163 -16.26 -15.32 3.58
CA THR A 163 -16.38 -15.82 2.20
C THR A 163 -16.86 -14.77 1.17
N GLY A 164 -17.40 -13.64 1.63
CA GLY A 164 -17.81 -12.51 0.77
C GLY A 164 -16.73 -11.45 0.50
N THR A 165 -15.56 -11.56 1.12
CA THR A 165 -14.43 -10.65 0.81
C THR A 165 -13.84 -11.03 -0.53
N ILE A 166 -13.64 -10.05 -1.41
CA ILE A 166 -12.98 -10.22 -2.70
C ILE A 166 -11.87 -9.19 -2.85
N ALA A 167 -10.86 -9.52 -3.65
CA ALA A 167 -9.87 -8.55 -4.12
C ALA A 167 -10.45 -7.85 -5.36
N PHE A 168 -10.95 -6.62 -5.21
CA PHE A 168 -11.51 -5.90 -6.36
C PHE A 168 -10.43 -5.29 -7.25
N LEU A 169 -9.21 -5.16 -6.73
CA LEU A 169 -8.02 -4.81 -7.48
C LEU A 169 -6.86 -5.69 -7.01
N ILE A 170 -6.14 -6.28 -7.96
CA ILE A 170 -4.88 -6.99 -7.74
C ILE A 170 -3.83 -6.29 -8.58
N GLY A 171 -2.74 -5.84 -7.96
CA GLY A 171 -1.58 -5.31 -8.65
C GLY A 171 -0.38 -6.24 -8.50
N ALA A 172 0.32 -6.49 -9.61
CA ALA A 172 1.52 -7.31 -9.69
C ALA A 172 2.64 -6.56 -10.43
N GLY A 173 3.74 -6.30 -9.74
CA GLY A 173 4.96 -5.71 -10.29
C GLY A 173 6.00 -6.77 -10.62
N GLN A 174 6.60 -6.68 -11.81
CA GLN A 174 7.71 -7.52 -12.25
C GLN A 174 8.81 -6.65 -12.84
N ILE A 175 10.06 -6.97 -12.52
CA ILE A 175 11.21 -6.24 -13.04
C ILE A 175 11.61 -6.84 -14.39
N ASN A 176 11.58 -6.01 -15.42
CA ASN A 176 11.97 -6.36 -16.78
C ASN A 176 12.98 -5.33 -17.29
N ALA A 177 14.19 -5.80 -17.61
CA ALA A 177 15.29 -5.00 -18.15
C ALA A 177 15.58 -3.73 -17.33
N ASP A 178 14.99 -2.60 -17.71
CA ASP A 178 15.22 -1.26 -17.17
C ASP A 178 14.03 -0.68 -16.40
N SER A 179 12.97 -1.48 -16.16
CA SER A 179 11.76 -1.01 -15.48
C SER A 179 11.13 -2.05 -14.54
N LEU A 180 10.44 -1.56 -13.52
CA LEU A 180 9.39 -2.28 -12.80
C LEU A 180 8.08 -2.09 -13.58
N THR A 181 7.61 -3.14 -14.25
CA THR A 181 6.32 -3.15 -14.94
C THR A 181 5.24 -3.65 -13.98
N ILE A 182 4.25 -2.82 -13.70
CA ILE A 182 3.13 -3.11 -12.80
C ILE A 182 1.89 -3.33 -13.65
N LYS A 183 1.29 -4.50 -13.53
CA LYS A 183 -0.04 -4.80 -14.09
C LYS A 183 -1.06 -4.80 -12.98
N GLN A 184 -2.20 -4.17 -13.24
CA GLN A 184 -3.28 -3.99 -12.28
C GLN A 184 -4.57 -4.49 -12.90
N TRP A 185 -5.27 -5.40 -12.21
CA TRP A 185 -6.52 -5.99 -12.68
C TRP A 185 -7.67 -5.55 -11.79
N LEU A 186 -8.46 -4.60 -12.28
CA LEU A 186 -9.60 -3.98 -11.60
C LEU A 186 -10.90 -4.66 -12.04
N LEU A 187 -11.69 -5.13 -11.09
CA LEU A 187 -13.02 -5.67 -11.36
C LEU A 187 -14.00 -4.53 -11.69
N SER A 188 -14.58 -4.52 -12.88
CA SER A 188 -15.74 -3.65 -13.15
C SER A 188 -17.08 -4.29 -12.72
N GLY A 189 -17.03 -5.52 -12.21
CA GLY A 189 -18.16 -6.29 -11.68
C GLY A 189 -17.68 -7.63 -11.14
N PHE A 190 -18.51 -8.31 -10.35
CA PHE A 190 -18.15 -9.59 -9.73
C PHE A 190 -17.84 -10.71 -10.74
N GLY A 191 -18.45 -10.67 -11.93
CA GLY A 191 -18.23 -11.68 -12.97
C GLY A 191 -16.82 -11.70 -13.57
N ALA A 192 -16.02 -10.66 -13.33
CA ALA A 192 -14.65 -10.56 -13.81
C ALA A 192 -13.62 -11.30 -12.93
N GLU A 193 -14.00 -11.76 -11.73
CA GLU A 193 -13.07 -12.37 -10.77
C GLU A 193 -12.31 -13.61 -11.33
N PRO A 194 -12.94 -14.57 -12.04
CA PRO A 194 -12.18 -15.67 -12.63
C PRO A 194 -11.06 -15.18 -13.56
N SER A 195 -11.38 -14.22 -14.43
CA SER A 195 -10.39 -13.63 -15.35
C SER A 195 -9.26 -12.91 -14.60
N GLN A 196 -9.59 -12.22 -13.50
CA GLN A 196 -8.60 -11.55 -12.65
C GLN A 196 -7.60 -12.55 -12.03
N LEU A 197 -8.12 -13.67 -11.52
CA LEU A 197 -7.31 -14.72 -10.90
C LEU A 197 -6.47 -15.47 -11.95
N GLU A 198 -6.98 -15.68 -13.16
CA GLU A 198 -6.20 -16.23 -14.27
C GLU A 198 -5.03 -15.32 -14.66
N GLN A 199 -5.24 -14.00 -14.72
CA GLN A 199 -4.17 -13.05 -15.01
C GLN A 199 -3.09 -13.04 -13.92
N LEU A 200 -3.50 -13.18 -12.66
CA LEU A 200 -2.56 -13.36 -11.54
C LEU A 200 -1.76 -14.66 -11.70
N THR A 201 -2.41 -15.80 -11.96
CA THR A 201 -1.72 -17.09 -12.18
C THR A 201 -0.71 -17.00 -13.32
N ARG A 202 -1.05 -16.35 -14.43
CA ARG A 202 -0.13 -16.11 -15.57
C ARG A 202 1.09 -15.30 -15.14
N SER A 203 0.91 -14.29 -14.30
CA SER A 203 2.00 -13.45 -13.83
C SER A 203 2.94 -14.18 -12.86
N LEU A 204 2.43 -15.21 -12.18
CA LEU A 204 3.21 -16.04 -11.25
C LEU A 204 3.89 -17.24 -11.91
N THR A 205 3.54 -17.61 -13.15
CA THR A 205 3.96 -18.89 -13.80
C THR A 205 5.48 -19.12 -13.87
N ASN A 206 6.30 -18.06 -13.83
CA ASN A 206 7.77 -18.17 -13.82
C ASN A 206 8.42 -17.47 -12.63
N ALA A 207 7.63 -17.04 -11.64
CA ALA A 207 8.15 -16.40 -10.45
C ALA A 207 8.88 -17.44 -9.59
N GLN A 208 9.95 -17.02 -8.91
CA GLN A 208 10.59 -17.80 -7.84
C GLN A 208 10.12 -17.32 -6.46
N GLY A 209 9.49 -16.16 -6.40
CA GLY A 209 8.98 -15.61 -5.14
C GLY A 209 7.94 -14.53 -5.32
N VAL A 210 7.20 -14.28 -4.25
CA VAL A 210 6.27 -13.16 -4.12
C VAL A 210 6.74 -12.24 -2.99
N VAL A 211 6.75 -10.94 -3.25
CA VAL A 211 7.12 -9.91 -2.29
C VAL A 211 5.88 -9.13 -1.91
N THR A 212 5.59 -9.07 -0.62
CA THR A 212 4.38 -8.40 -0.09
C THR A 212 4.72 -7.56 1.15
N TYR A 213 3.77 -6.75 1.61
CA TYR A 213 3.82 -6.16 2.94
C TYR A 213 2.62 -6.60 3.76
N ASN A 214 2.84 -7.48 4.72
CA ASN A 214 1.80 -8.17 5.49
C ASN A 214 0.94 -9.14 4.64
N GLY A 215 1.29 -9.42 3.38
CA GLY A 215 0.46 -10.24 2.49
C GLY A 215 0.48 -11.73 2.81
N LYS A 216 1.51 -12.23 3.51
CA LYS A 216 1.57 -13.63 3.94
C LYS A 216 0.41 -14.01 4.86
N SER A 217 -0.06 -13.07 5.68
CA SER A 217 -1.13 -13.30 6.65
C SER A 217 -2.52 -12.88 6.16
N PHE A 218 -2.61 -12.10 5.06
CA PHE A 218 -3.84 -11.47 4.62
C PHE A 218 -4.13 -11.78 3.14
N ASP A 219 -3.31 -11.24 2.24
CA ASP A 219 -3.58 -11.24 0.80
C ASP A 219 -3.45 -12.63 0.19
N ILE A 220 -2.37 -13.35 0.49
CA ILE A 220 -2.12 -14.69 -0.05
C ILE A 220 -3.22 -15.69 0.39
N PRO A 221 -3.61 -15.77 1.68
CA PRO A 221 -4.75 -16.60 2.09
C PRO A 221 -6.08 -16.25 1.41
N LEU A 222 -6.36 -14.95 1.20
CA LEU A 222 -7.54 -14.49 0.48
C LEU A 222 -7.52 -14.99 -0.97
N LEU A 223 -6.45 -14.71 -1.70
CA LEU A 223 -6.30 -15.09 -3.11
C LEU A 223 -6.38 -16.60 -3.32
N LYS A 224 -5.74 -17.39 -2.45
CA LYS A 224 -5.86 -18.86 -2.46
C LYS A 224 -7.31 -19.31 -2.28
N SER A 225 -8.03 -18.70 -1.34
CA SER A 225 -9.43 -19.04 -1.07
C SER A 225 -10.32 -18.67 -2.27
N ARG A 226 -10.11 -17.50 -2.90
CA ARG A 226 -10.85 -17.07 -4.09
C ARG A 226 -10.55 -17.93 -5.31
N ALA A 227 -9.28 -18.28 -5.55
CA ALA A 227 -8.87 -19.20 -6.61
C ALA A 227 -9.54 -20.56 -6.46
N ARG A 228 -9.54 -21.13 -5.24
CA ARG A 228 -10.23 -22.39 -4.94
C ARG A 228 -11.73 -22.33 -5.21
N LEU A 229 -12.40 -21.24 -4.85
CA LEU A 229 -13.84 -21.07 -5.10
C LEU A 229 -14.17 -20.96 -6.60
N ASN A 230 -13.24 -20.42 -7.40
CA ASN A 230 -13.37 -20.32 -8.86
C ASN A 230 -12.81 -21.54 -9.61
N GLY A 231 -12.31 -22.56 -8.91
CA GLY A 231 -11.70 -23.74 -9.54
C GLY A 231 -10.37 -23.47 -10.27
N ILE A 232 -9.69 -22.36 -9.92
CA ILE A 232 -8.43 -21.93 -10.54
C ILE A 232 -7.27 -22.42 -9.69
N ALA A 233 -6.27 -23.04 -10.32
CA ALA A 233 -5.01 -23.39 -9.67
C ALA A 233 -4.14 -22.14 -9.51
N LEU A 234 -3.77 -21.84 -8.26
CA LEU A 234 -2.89 -20.73 -7.90
C LEU A 234 -1.69 -21.30 -7.13
N GLU A 235 -0.58 -21.49 -7.84
CA GLU A 235 0.64 -22.17 -7.36
C GLU A 235 1.55 -21.24 -6.55
N VAL A 236 1.00 -20.64 -5.49
CA VAL A 236 1.76 -19.71 -4.60
C VAL A 236 2.52 -20.42 -3.48
N ASP A 237 2.25 -21.71 -3.25
CA ASP A 237 2.85 -22.47 -2.14
C ASP A 237 4.30 -22.86 -2.40
N ASP A 238 4.70 -22.97 -3.67
CA ASP A 238 6.06 -23.30 -4.08
C ASP A 238 6.96 -22.05 -4.21
N LEU A 239 6.38 -20.85 -4.06
CA LEU A 239 7.10 -19.58 -4.16
C LEU A 239 7.74 -19.17 -2.83
N VAL A 240 8.92 -18.56 -2.90
CA VAL A 240 9.48 -17.84 -1.75
C VAL A 240 8.56 -16.68 -1.38
N ASN A 241 8.01 -16.70 -0.17
CA ASN A 241 7.12 -15.63 0.30
C ASN A 241 7.89 -14.63 1.18
N LEU A 242 8.40 -13.57 0.53
CA LEU A 242 9.11 -12.47 1.18
C LEU A 242 8.11 -11.39 1.63
N ASP A 243 7.65 -11.51 2.87
CA ASP A 243 6.81 -10.49 3.50
C ASP A 243 7.67 -9.48 4.27
N LEU A 244 7.79 -8.27 3.72
CA LEU A 244 8.66 -7.20 4.20
C LEU A 244 8.22 -6.61 5.55
N LEU A 245 7.01 -6.91 6.03
CA LEU A 245 6.58 -6.50 7.37
C LEU A 245 7.47 -7.14 8.44
N HIS A 246 7.84 -8.41 8.26
CA HIS A 246 8.61 -9.15 9.26
C HIS A 246 10.03 -8.59 9.49
N PRO A 247 10.89 -8.41 8.46
CA PRO A 247 12.20 -7.80 8.64
C PRO A 247 12.08 -6.34 9.12
N THR A 248 11.08 -5.59 8.63
CA THR A 248 10.81 -4.22 9.11
C THR A 248 10.51 -4.21 10.61
N ARG A 249 9.60 -5.07 11.09
CA ARG A 249 9.28 -5.17 12.53
C ARG A 249 10.47 -5.63 13.35
N ARG A 250 11.25 -6.60 12.85
CA ARG A 250 12.44 -7.11 13.52
C ARG A 250 13.42 -5.99 13.83
N LYS A 251 13.69 -5.11 12.85
CA LYS A 251 14.61 -3.99 13.00
C LYS A 251 14.02 -2.82 13.78
N PHE A 252 12.74 -2.49 13.59
CA PHE A 252 12.22 -1.18 13.98
C PHE A 252 11.09 -1.15 15.01
N ARG A 253 10.52 -2.29 15.44
CA ARG A 253 9.34 -2.33 16.35
C ARG A 253 9.46 -1.50 17.63
N HIS A 254 10.68 -1.30 18.12
CA HIS A 254 10.97 -0.56 19.37
C HIS A 254 11.30 0.91 19.14
N SER A 255 11.52 1.31 17.89
CA SER A 255 11.98 2.66 17.50
C SER A 255 10.94 3.46 16.71
N TRP A 256 9.99 2.77 16.07
CA TRP A 256 8.94 3.39 15.26
C TRP A 256 7.59 3.33 15.99
N PRO A 257 6.68 4.30 15.74
CA PRO A 257 5.35 4.29 16.35
C PRO A 257 4.51 3.09 15.91
N ASN A 258 4.77 2.56 14.71
CA ASN A 258 4.24 1.31 14.18
C ASN A 258 5.07 0.89 12.96
N CYS A 259 4.86 -0.32 12.45
CA CYS A 259 5.47 -0.81 11.21
C CYS A 259 4.39 -1.02 10.15
N ARG A 260 3.59 0.02 9.85
CA ARG A 260 2.76 0.05 8.64
C ARG A 260 3.62 0.50 7.46
N LEU A 261 3.23 0.14 6.24
CA LEU A 261 3.96 0.52 5.03
C LEU A 261 4.19 2.04 4.96
N VAL A 262 3.16 2.85 5.18
CA VAL A 262 3.26 4.32 5.26
C VAL A 262 4.31 4.83 6.26
N THR A 263 4.49 4.14 7.38
CA THR A 263 5.53 4.49 8.36
C THR A 263 6.90 4.08 7.85
N ALA A 264 7.02 2.92 7.21
CA ALA A 264 8.27 2.45 6.60
C ALA A 264 8.72 3.37 5.46
N GLU A 265 7.81 3.78 4.58
CA GLU A 265 8.07 4.76 3.52
C GLU A 265 8.62 6.08 4.10
N LYS A 266 7.94 6.61 5.11
CA LYS A 266 8.38 7.86 5.75
C LYS A 266 9.73 7.73 6.44
N ARG A 267 9.92 6.67 7.23
CA ARG A 267 11.09 6.54 8.12
C ARG A 267 12.32 6.01 7.40
N LEU A 268 12.14 5.06 6.48
CA LEU A 268 13.22 4.38 5.80
C LEU A 268 13.47 4.94 4.39
N LEU A 269 12.41 5.27 3.64
CA LEU A 269 12.53 5.79 2.27
C LEU A 269 12.48 7.32 2.22
N GLY A 270 12.14 8.00 3.32
CA GLY A 270 11.95 9.46 3.33
C GLY A 270 10.80 9.94 2.45
N HIS A 271 9.89 9.04 2.06
CA HIS A 271 8.76 9.35 1.19
C HIS A 271 7.53 9.74 2.02
N TYR A 272 6.89 10.86 1.67
CA TYR A 272 5.72 11.39 2.37
C TYR A 272 4.54 11.45 1.40
N ARG A 273 3.50 10.66 1.67
CA ARG A 273 2.24 10.70 0.91
C ARG A 273 1.53 12.03 1.17
N LEU A 274 1.28 12.81 0.12
CA LEU A 274 0.64 14.14 0.19
C LEU A 274 -0.89 14.04 0.28
N ASP A 275 -1.49 13.09 -0.45
CA ASP A 275 -2.93 12.92 -0.60
C ASP A 275 -3.29 11.43 -0.44
N ASP A 276 -3.05 10.86 0.75
CA ASP A 276 -3.37 9.45 1.00
C ASP A 276 -4.90 9.31 1.09
N LEU A 277 -5.54 8.68 0.10
CA LEU A 277 -6.87 8.10 0.33
C LEU A 277 -6.71 7.17 1.52
N PRO A 278 -7.45 7.38 2.62
CA PRO A 278 -7.42 6.42 3.70
C PRO A 278 -7.80 5.06 3.11
N GLY A 279 -7.03 3.98 3.32
CA GLY A 279 -7.36 2.65 2.76
C GLY A 279 -8.77 2.11 3.10
N ALA A 280 -9.51 2.79 4.00
CA ALA A 280 -10.94 2.55 4.23
C ALA A 280 -11.86 3.11 3.11
N GLU A 281 -11.33 3.93 2.21
CA GLU A 281 -12.06 4.62 1.16
C GLU A 281 -12.04 3.88 -0.19
N ALA A 282 -11.01 3.06 -0.44
CA ALA A 282 -10.90 2.25 -1.65
C ALA A 282 -12.10 1.30 -1.85
N PRO A 283 -12.57 0.56 -0.82
CA PRO A 283 -13.77 -0.28 -0.95
C PRO A 283 -15.03 0.55 -1.25
N ALA A 284 -15.12 1.75 -0.69
CA ALA A 284 -16.24 2.65 -0.92
C ALA A 284 -16.23 3.20 -2.35
N ALA A 285 -15.07 3.55 -2.89
CA ALA A 285 -14.92 3.98 -4.29
C ALA A 285 -15.40 2.91 -5.27
N TRP A 286 -15.01 1.65 -5.05
CA TRP A 286 -15.46 0.54 -5.88
C TRP A 286 -16.97 0.27 -5.75
N LEU A 287 -17.51 0.34 -4.53
CA LEU A 287 -18.95 0.19 -4.31
C LEU A 287 -19.77 1.32 -4.95
N ASP A 288 -19.28 2.56 -4.87
CA ASP A 288 -19.90 3.72 -5.53
C ASP A 288 -19.96 3.52 -7.04
N TYR A 289 -18.88 3.01 -7.64
CA TYR A 289 -18.86 2.64 -9.05
C TYR A 289 -19.91 1.57 -9.37
N LEU A 290 -19.95 0.46 -8.63
CA LEU A 290 -20.92 -0.61 -8.90
C LEU A 290 -22.38 -0.16 -8.74
N GLN A 291 -22.65 0.74 -7.81
CA GLN A 291 -24.02 1.19 -7.51
C GLN A 291 -24.49 2.35 -8.38
N ARG A 292 -23.57 3.21 -8.83
CA ARG A 292 -23.91 4.52 -9.41
C ARG A 292 -23.17 4.82 -10.71
N GLY A 293 -22.21 3.98 -11.12
CA GLY A 293 -21.34 4.21 -12.26
C GLY A 293 -20.22 5.23 -12.01
N ASP A 294 -20.05 5.75 -10.78
CA ASP A 294 -19.04 6.77 -10.48
C ASP A 294 -17.66 6.14 -10.24
N GLY A 295 -16.86 6.05 -11.31
CA GLY A 295 -15.50 5.50 -11.28
C GLY A 295 -14.39 6.49 -10.94
N ARG A 296 -14.68 7.77 -10.69
CA ARG A 296 -13.65 8.82 -10.61
C ARG A 296 -12.60 8.57 -9.54
N ARG A 297 -13.01 8.00 -8.40
CA ARG A 297 -12.13 7.67 -7.27
C ARG A 297 -11.32 6.39 -7.50
N LEU A 298 -11.68 5.56 -8.49
CA LEU A 298 -10.95 4.32 -8.79
C LEU A 298 -9.60 4.58 -9.44
N LYS A 299 -9.43 5.73 -10.11
CA LYS A 299 -8.13 6.16 -10.62
C LYS A 299 -7.14 6.35 -9.47
N ASP A 300 -7.55 7.07 -8.43
CA ASP A 300 -6.69 7.29 -7.27
C ASP A 300 -6.36 5.95 -6.56
N VAL A 301 -7.32 5.02 -6.47
CA VAL A 301 -7.09 3.67 -5.91
C VAL A 301 -6.02 2.90 -6.69
N LEU A 302 -6.05 2.96 -8.03
CA LEU A 302 -5.02 2.37 -8.88
C LEU A 302 -3.65 3.03 -8.65
N GLU A 303 -3.61 4.37 -8.57
CA GLU A 303 -2.38 5.11 -8.29
C GLU A 303 -1.78 4.72 -6.94
N HIS A 304 -2.62 4.55 -5.90
CA HIS A 304 -2.18 4.08 -4.59
C HIS A 304 -1.61 2.66 -4.65
N ASN A 305 -2.33 1.70 -5.24
CA ASN A 305 -1.85 0.33 -5.36
C ASN A 305 -0.53 0.23 -6.15
N ALA A 306 -0.38 1.02 -7.22
CA ALA A 306 0.89 1.09 -7.97
C ALA A 306 2.03 1.71 -7.14
N ALA A 307 1.73 2.74 -6.33
CA ALA A 307 2.69 3.34 -5.41
C ALA A 307 3.11 2.35 -4.31
N ASP A 308 2.17 1.59 -3.74
CA ASP A 308 2.43 0.55 -2.74
C ASP A 308 3.36 -0.52 -3.30
N ILE A 309 3.11 -1.03 -4.51
CA ILE A 309 3.98 -2.00 -5.20
C ILE A 309 5.37 -1.42 -5.46
N THR A 310 5.47 -0.17 -5.88
CA THR A 310 6.76 0.51 -6.06
C THR A 310 7.49 0.66 -4.73
N ALA A 311 6.76 0.97 -3.65
CA ALA A 311 7.29 1.05 -2.31
C ALA A 311 7.79 -0.31 -1.80
N LEU A 312 7.15 -1.44 -2.16
CA LEU A 312 7.67 -2.78 -1.83
C LEU A 312 9.07 -2.99 -2.42
N ALA A 313 9.25 -2.66 -3.70
CA ALA A 313 10.52 -2.80 -4.39
C ALA A 313 11.60 -1.92 -3.76
N ALA A 314 11.29 -0.64 -3.54
CA ALA A 314 12.20 0.28 -2.85
C ALA A 314 12.52 -0.17 -1.42
N LEU A 315 11.54 -0.65 -0.68
CA LEU A 315 11.71 -1.08 0.70
C LEU A 315 12.60 -2.32 0.81
N TRP A 316 12.47 -3.27 -0.11
CA TRP A 316 13.37 -4.43 -0.14
C TRP A 316 14.83 -3.98 -0.35
N ALA A 317 15.10 -3.12 -1.33
CA ALA A 317 16.44 -2.57 -1.55
C ALA A 317 16.97 -1.84 -0.31
N ALA A 318 16.17 -0.96 0.31
CA ALA A 318 16.59 -0.23 1.51
C ALA A 318 16.86 -1.15 2.71
N LEU A 319 16.06 -2.21 2.89
CA LEU A 319 16.30 -3.20 3.94
C LEU A 319 17.57 -4.02 3.67
N ASN A 320 17.84 -4.36 2.41
CA ASN A 320 19.08 -5.01 2.01
C ASN A 320 20.31 -4.16 2.38
N ASP A 321 20.30 -2.86 2.02
CA ASP A 321 21.42 -1.95 2.31
C ASP A 321 21.70 -1.82 3.81
N LEU A 322 20.64 -1.85 4.63
CA LEU A 322 20.73 -1.81 6.09
C LEU A 322 21.26 -3.11 6.73
N HIS A 323 21.27 -4.23 6.01
CA HIS A 323 21.86 -5.49 6.48
C HIS A 323 23.29 -5.67 5.96
N ALA A 324 23.68 -4.94 4.91
CA ALA A 324 25.06 -4.86 4.44
C ALA A 324 25.96 -4.00 5.34
N SER A 325 25.36 -3.11 6.15
CA SER A 325 26.02 -2.14 7.04
C SER A 325 26.10 -2.63 8.48
#